data_AF-A0A7S1SXM1-F1
#
_entry.id   AF-A0A7S1SXM1-F1
#
_cell.length_a   1.000
_cell.length_b   1.000
_cell.length_c   1.000
_cell.angle_alpha   90.00
_cell.angle_beta   90.00
_cell.angle_gamma   90.00
#
_symmetry.space_group_name_H-M   'P 1'
#
loop_
_entity.id
_entity.type
_entity.pdbx_description
1 polymer ?
#
loop_
_entity_poly.entity_id
_entity_poly.type
_entity_poly.pdbx_seq_one_letter_code
_entity_poly.pdbx_strand_id
1 'polypeptide(L)'
;AGDPDDNLRSGIGAGFKGVAGYIFGKNSAVGRKAGVSEKISMTSPVAAELLPHGVYRVSFMMPSKYRMDTLPQPHDDAICIKERPACRLAAIRWTGASPDKGKVAEMAQRLRAKLQAAGEMPHGHPMLWQYHPPFAPAFMRQNEVLLRVGKLQGVTRNYPERPSAAS
;
A
#
# COMPACT_ATOMS: atom_id res chain seq x y z
N ALA A 1 -7.48 -16.10 21.05
CA ALA A 1 -6.27 -15.40 21.49
C ALA A 1 -5.76 -14.58 20.32
N GLY A 2 -5.62 -13.26 20.47
CA GLY A 2 -5.05 -12.39 19.43
C GLY A 2 -3.53 -12.51 19.45
N ASP A 3 -2.94 -12.71 18.28
CA ASP A 3 -1.51 -12.84 18.11
C ASP A 3 -0.79 -11.54 18.59
N PRO A 4 0.14 -11.63 19.56
CA PRO A 4 0.87 -10.48 20.09
C PRO A 4 1.79 -9.79 19.07
N ASP A 5 2.08 -10.42 17.92
CA ASP A 5 2.98 -9.87 16.89
C ASP A 5 2.28 -9.19 15.70
N ASP A 6 0.94 -9.11 15.68
CA ASP A 6 0.18 -8.50 14.58
C ASP A 6 0.07 -6.97 14.68
N ASN A 7 1.23 -6.30 14.85
CA ASN A 7 1.29 -4.86 14.94
C ASN A 7 1.33 -4.25 13.53
N LEU A 8 0.14 -3.99 12.97
CA LEU A 8 -0.08 -3.24 11.72
C LEU A 8 0.91 -2.08 11.53
N ARG A 9 1.18 -1.31 12.60
CA ARG A 9 2.08 -0.16 12.54
C ARG A 9 3.53 -0.57 12.28
N SER A 10 3.99 -1.65 12.90
CA SER A 10 5.33 -2.20 12.69
C SER A 10 5.49 -2.73 11.26
N GLY A 11 4.53 -3.53 10.79
CA GLY A 11 4.53 -4.06 9.43
C GLY A 11 4.51 -2.98 8.35
N ILE A 12 3.64 -1.97 8.51
CA ILE A 12 3.62 -0.79 7.63
C ILE A 12 4.93 0.00 7.72
N GLY A 13 5.48 0.21 8.93
CA GLY A 13 6.72 0.93 9.13
C GLY A 13 7.92 0.26 8.42
N ALA A 14 8.03 -1.06 8.54
CA ALA A 14 9.06 -1.85 7.87
C ALA A 14 8.92 -1.76 6.34
N GLY A 15 7.71 -1.98 5.80
CA GLY A 15 7.45 -1.86 4.36
C GLY A 15 7.71 -0.44 3.84
N PHE A 16 7.32 0.58 4.61
CA PHE A 16 7.58 1.98 4.26
C PHE A 16 9.08 2.29 4.22
N LYS A 17 9.88 1.75 5.15
CA LYS A 17 11.34 1.94 5.14
C LYS A 17 11.99 1.40 3.86
N GLY A 18 11.52 0.25 3.36
CA GLY A 18 11.98 -0.31 2.08
C GLY A 18 11.66 0.63 0.92
N VAL A 19 10.39 1.01 0.77
CA VAL A 19 9.94 1.93 -0.29
C VAL A 19 10.60 3.30 -0.20
N ALA A 20 10.78 3.85 1.00
CA ALA A 20 11.50 5.10 1.22
C ALA A 20 12.96 4.98 0.79
N GLY A 21 13.62 3.84 1.07
CA GLY A 21 14.96 3.55 0.57
C GLY A 21 15.05 3.69 -0.94
N TYR A 22 14.11 3.08 -1.68
CA TYR A 22 14.02 3.23 -3.13
C TYR A 22 13.84 4.70 -3.54
N ILE A 23 12.88 5.42 -2.95
CA ILE A 23 12.58 6.82 -3.29
C ILE A 23 13.78 7.75 -3.02
N PHE A 24 14.58 7.48 -1.99
CA PHE A 24 15.71 8.32 -1.57
C PHE A 24 17.07 7.88 -2.12
N GLY A 25 17.10 6.95 -3.08
CA GLY A 25 18.30 6.67 -3.88
C GLY A 25 18.90 5.27 -3.74
N LYS A 26 18.22 4.30 -3.12
CA LYS A 26 18.56 2.87 -3.23
C LYS A 26 18.01 2.29 -4.54
N ASN A 27 18.42 2.90 -5.64
CA ASN A 27 18.03 2.55 -6.98
C ASN A 27 19.14 2.89 -7.98
N SER A 28 19.04 2.34 -9.19
CA SER A 28 19.90 2.66 -10.33
C SER A 28 19.08 3.40 -11.39
N ALA A 29 19.48 4.63 -11.73
CA ALA A 29 18.82 5.44 -12.72
C ALA A 29 18.96 4.83 -14.12
N VAL A 30 17.85 4.73 -14.85
CA VAL A 30 17.84 4.22 -16.24
C VAL A 30 18.37 5.29 -17.19
N GLY A 31 19.17 4.89 -18.19
CA GLY A 31 19.73 5.81 -19.19
C GLY A 31 20.85 6.72 -18.67
N ARG A 32 21.41 6.43 -17.49
CA ARG A 32 22.56 7.11 -16.90
C ARG A 32 23.74 6.16 -16.77
N LYS A 33 24.92 6.71 -16.43
CA LYS A 33 26.09 5.88 -16.13
C LYS A 33 25.78 4.91 -14.98
N ALA A 34 26.35 3.71 -15.03
CA ALA A 34 26.20 2.73 -13.96
C ALA A 34 26.61 3.34 -12.60
N GLY A 35 25.85 3.00 -11.55
CA GLY A 35 26.07 3.50 -10.20
C GLY A 35 25.45 4.87 -9.89
N VAL A 36 24.80 5.54 -10.87
CA VAL A 36 24.04 6.77 -10.61
C VAL A 36 22.67 6.42 -10.04
N SER A 37 22.37 6.92 -8.84
CA SER A 37 21.03 6.83 -8.24
C SER A 37 20.18 8.06 -8.54
N GLU A 38 18.86 7.91 -8.42
CA GLU A 38 17.90 8.99 -8.61
C GLU A 38 17.02 9.20 -7.37
N LYS A 39 16.80 10.46 -7.00
CA LYS A 39 15.82 10.82 -5.97
C LYS A 39 14.46 11.03 -6.62
N ILE A 40 13.47 10.33 -6.08
CA ILE A 40 12.09 10.40 -6.52
C ILE A 40 11.33 11.32 -5.55
N SER A 41 10.44 12.16 -6.07
CA SER A 41 9.61 13.00 -5.22
C SER A 41 8.62 12.15 -4.44
N MET A 42 8.48 12.40 -3.13
CA MET A 42 7.43 11.80 -2.32
C MET A 42 6.04 12.18 -2.86
N THR A 43 5.12 11.22 -2.84
CA THR A 43 3.71 11.39 -3.19
C THR A 43 2.84 10.93 -2.03
N SER A 44 1.60 11.40 -2.04
CA SER A 44 0.53 10.93 -1.17
C SER A 44 -0.58 10.38 -2.06
N PRO A 45 -1.28 9.31 -1.63
CA PRO A 45 -1.15 8.61 -0.35
C PRO A 45 -0.07 7.51 -0.32
N VAL A 46 0.30 7.10 0.89
CA VAL A 46 0.94 5.79 1.14
C VAL A 46 -0.18 4.77 1.39
N ALA A 47 -0.20 3.71 0.59
CA ALA A 47 -1.18 2.63 0.70
C ALA A 47 -0.59 1.43 1.45
N ALA A 48 -1.41 0.80 2.28
CA ALA A 48 -1.11 -0.45 2.96
C ALA A 48 -2.25 -1.46 2.80
N GLU A 49 -1.92 -2.71 2.54
CA GLU A 49 -2.86 -3.83 2.45
C GLU A 49 -2.44 -4.94 3.39
N LEU A 50 -3.38 -5.44 4.20
CA LEU A 50 -3.20 -6.68 4.96
C LEU A 50 -3.61 -7.86 4.08
N LEU A 51 -2.62 -8.65 3.69
CA LEU A 51 -2.78 -9.86 2.92
C LEU A 51 -2.92 -11.08 3.86
N PRO A 52 -3.28 -12.27 3.33
CA PRO A 52 -3.29 -13.49 4.13
C PRO A 52 -1.93 -13.77 4.80
N HIS A 53 -1.96 -14.53 5.90
CA HIS A 53 -0.77 -14.91 6.67
C HIS A 53 0.02 -13.72 7.27
N GLY A 54 -0.67 -12.62 7.60
CA GLY A 54 -0.05 -11.47 8.29
C GLY A 54 0.90 -10.66 7.43
N VAL A 55 0.87 -10.84 6.10
CA VAL A 55 1.76 -10.11 5.19
C VAL A 55 1.22 -8.72 4.93
N TYR A 56 2.05 -7.70 5.14
CA TYR A 56 1.73 -6.31 4.83
C TYR A 56 2.35 -5.91 3.50
N ARG A 57 1.52 -5.45 2.56
CA ARG A 57 2.00 -4.81 1.34
C ARG A 57 1.88 -3.30 1.48
N VAL A 58 3.01 -2.60 1.41
CA VAL A 58 3.05 -1.13 1.34
C VAL A 58 3.27 -0.71 -0.09
N SER A 59 2.58 0.33 -0.55
CA SER A 59 2.65 0.81 -1.92
C SER A 59 2.69 2.32 -1.96
N PHE A 60 3.47 2.82 -2.89
CA PHE A 60 3.68 4.24 -3.15
C PHE A 60 3.34 4.52 -4.61
N MET A 61 2.69 5.66 -4.87
CA MET A 61 2.31 6.04 -6.21
C MET A 61 3.44 6.81 -6.88
N MET A 62 3.86 6.37 -8.06
CA MET A 62 4.93 7.07 -8.78
C MET A 62 4.44 8.43 -9.28
N PRO A 63 5.27 9.50 -9.20
CA PRO A 63 4.96 10.78 -9.84
C PRO A 63 4.70 10.61 -11.34
N SER A 64 3.77 11.39 -11.89
CA SER A 64 3.32 11.30 -13.29
C SER A 64 4.42 11.53 -14.34
N LYS A 65 5.57 12.11 -13.96
CA LYS A 65 6.72 12.27 -14.85
C LYS A 65 7.40 10.95 -15.25
N TYR A 66 7.16 9.87 -14.50
CA TYR A 66 7.76 8.56 -14.78
C TYR A 66 6.83 7.69 -15.63
N ARG A 67 7.44 6.99 -16.59
CA ARG A 67 6.91 5.83 -17.31
C ARG A 67 7.63 4.56 -16.85
N MET A 68 7.02 3.39 -17.08
CA MET A 68 7.59 2.10 -16.67
C MET A 68 9.04 1.87 -17.14
N ASP A 69 9.39 2.32 -18.34
CA ASP A 69 10.72 2.21 -18.94
C ASP A 69 11.73 3.25 -18.42
N THR A 70 11.26 4.30 -17.76
CA THR A 70 12.12 5.37 -17.18
C THR A 70 12.34 5.21 -15.68
N LEU A 71 11.65 4.26 -15.04
CA LEU A 71 11.72 4.10 -13.60
C LEU A 71 13.08 3.57 -13.16
N PRO A 72 13.73 4.18 -12.15
CA PRO A 72 14.95 3.64 -11.60
C PRO A 72 14.75 2.19 -11.13
N GLN A 73 15.75 1.34 -11.35
CA GLN A 73 15.70 -0.05 -10.93
C GLN A 73 15.98 -0.14 -9.43
N PRO A 74 15.13 -0.80 -8.63
CA PRO A 74 15.39 -0.97 -7.21
C PRO A 74 16.61 -1.87 -6.97
N HIS A 75 17.36 -1.60 -5.90
CA HIS A 75 18.43 -2.50 -5.44
C HIS A 75 17.92 -3.62 -4.52
N ASP A 76 16.67 -3.50 -4.06
CA ASP A 76 16.04 -4.43 -3.13
C ASP A 76 14.99 -5.26 -3.89
N ASP A 77 15.19 -6.57 -3.96
CA ASP A 77 14.31 -7.52 -4.66
C ASP A 77 12.91 -7.64 -4.01
N ALA A 78 12.74 -7.16 -2.77
CA ALA A 78 11.43 -7.05 -2.15
C ALA A 78 10.58 -5.92 -2.76
N ILE A 79 11.20 -5.01 -3.52
CA ILE A 79 10.53 -3.88 -4.18
C ILE A 79 10.18 -4.27 -5.61
N CYS A 80 8.89 -4.32 -5.90
CA CYS A 80 8.39 -4.48 -7.25
C CYS A 80 7.64 -3.23 -7.71
N ILE A 81 7.85 -2.87 -8.96
CA ILE A 81 7.13 -1.80 -9.63
C ILE A 81 6.05 -2.45 -10.50
N LYS A 82 4.80 -2.03 -10.32
CA LYS A 82 3.66 -2.59 -11.06
C LYS A 82 2.79 -1.49 -11.62
N GLU A 83 2.46 -1.62 -12.90
CA GLU A 83 1.34 -0.88 -13.47
C GLU A 83 0.04 -1.40 -12.86
N ARG A 84 -0.85 -0.46 -12.49
CA ARG A 84 -2.12 -0.77 -11.85
C ARG A 84 -3.23 -0.33 -12.81
N PRO A 85 -4.09 -1.25 -13.27
CA PRO A 85 -5.18 -0.88 -14.15
C PRO A 85 -6.16 0.04 -13.42
N ALA A 86 -6.87 0.85 -14.21
CA ALA A 86 -7.96 1.67 -13.71
C ALA A 86 -8.97 0.80 -12.96
N CYS A 87 -9.38 1.26 -11.77
CA CYS A 87 -10.32 0.54 -10.94
C CYS A 87 -11.19 1.51 -10.15
N ARG A 88 -12.38 1.07 -9.76
CA ARG A 88 -13.28 1.84 -8.90
C ARG A 88 -13.07 1.42 -7.46
N LEU A 89 -12.89 2.41 -6.60
CA LEU A 89 -12.70 2.24 -5.17
C LEU A 89 -13.83 2.97 -4.44
N ALA A 90 -14.42 2.31 -3.45
CA ALA A 90 -15.23 2.95 -2.44
C ALA A 90 -14.35 3.23 -1.23
N ALA A 91 -14.51 4.40 -0.62
CA ALA A 91 -13.68 4.84 0.50
C ALA A 91 -14.55 5.28 1.69
N ILE A 92 -14.04 5.05 2.90
CA ILE A 92 -14.52 5.71 4.11
C ILE A 92 -13.35 6.41 4.80
N ARG A 93 -13.54 7.70 5.09
CA ARG A 93 -12.51 8.58 5.67
C ARG A 93 -12.76 8.82 7.15
N TRP A 94 -11.69 8.98 7.92
CA TRP A 94 -11.71 9.51 9.28
C TRP A 94 -10.42 10.28 9.60
N THR A 95 -10.45 11.03 10.70
CA THR A 95 -9.28 11.73 11.24
C THR A 95 -8.77 11.05 12.51
N GLY A 96 -7.46 11.19 12.80
CA GLY A 96 -6.87 10.70 14.04
C GLY A 96 -5.48 10.09 13.87
N ALA A 97 -4.92 9.61 14.97
CA ALA A 97 -3.64 8.92 14.99
C ALA A 97 -3.59 7.75 13.99
N SER A 98 -2.38 7.30 13.64
CA SER A 98 -2.20 6.15 12.76
C SER A 98 -2.97 4.94 13.32
N PRO A 99 -3.88 4.34 12.54
CA PRO A 99 -4.80 3.32 13.05
C PRO A 99 -4.04 2.04 13.41
N ASP A 100 -4.62 1.26 14.32
CA ASP A 100 -4.26 -0.14 14.51
C ASP A 100 -5.15 -1.05 13.63
N LYS A 101 -4.91 -2.36 13.69
CA LYS A 101 -5.69 -3.35 12.94
C LYS A 101 -7.19 -3.31 13.30
N GLY A 102 -7.50 -3.08 14.57
CA GLY A 102 -8.89 -3.01 15.07
C GLY A 102 -9.63 -1.85 14.41
N LYS A 103 -9.04 -0.65 14.37
CA LYS A 103 -9.65 0.52 13.75
C LYS A 103 -9.82 0.34 12.24
N VAL A 104 -8.84 -0.25 11.56
CA VAL A 104 -8.97 -0.57 10.12
C VAL A 104 -10.11 -1.56 9.88
N ALA A 105 -10.22 -2.62 10.68
CA ALA A 105 -11.30 -3.60 10.58
C ALA A 105 -12.68 -2.97 10.85
N GLU A 106 -12.80 -2.12 11.87
CA GLU A 106 -14.02 -1.38 12.20
C GLU A 106 -14.47 -0.52 11.01
N MET A 107 -13.56 0.28 10.45
CA MET A 107 -13.89 1.15 9.31
C MET A 107 -14.20 0.36 8.05
N ALA A 108 -13.50 -0.76 7.80
CA ALA A 108 -13.81 -1.67 6.70
C ALA A 108 -15.21 -2.28 6.83
N GLN A 109 -15.62 -2.71 8.02
CA GLN A 109 -16.97 -3.24 8.27
C GLN A 109 -18.04 -2.17 8.04
N ARG A 110 -17.82 -0.94 8.55
CA ARG A 110 -18.71 0.19 8.29
C ARG A 110 -18.86 0.48 6.80
N LEU A 111 -17.76 0.44 6.04
CA LEU A 111 -17.81 0.63 4.59
C LEU A 111 -18.59 -0.51 3.89
N ARG A 112 -18.36 -1.77 4.28
CA ARG A 112 -19.09 -2.92 3.73
C ARG A 112 -20.60 -2.80 3.97
N ALA A 113 -21.02 -2.40 5.17
CA ALA A 113 -22.44 -2.19 5.48
C ALA A 113 -23.07 -1.11 4.58
N LYS A 114 -22.36 0.01 4.36
CA LYS A 114 -22.82 1.07 3.45
C LYS A 114 -22.92 0.60 2.00
N LEU A 115 -21.95 -0.18 1.54
CA LEU A 115 -21.95 -0.75 0.19
C LEU A 115 -23.09 -1.75 0.00
N GLN A 116 -23.32 -2.61 1.00
CA GLN A 116 -24.43 -3.55 0.98
C GLN A 116 -25.79 -2.83 0.89
N ALA A 117 -26.00 -1.78 1.68
CA ALA A 117 -27.21 -0.96 1.62
C ALA A 117 -27.39 -0.25 0.26
N ALA A 118 -26.29 0.01 -0.45
CA ALA A 118 -26.30 0.58 -1.80
C ALA A 118 -26.36 -0.47 -2.93
N GLY A 119 -26.46 -1.76 -2.61
CA GLY A 119 -26.48 -2.84 -3.61
C GLY A 119 -25.12 -3.09 -4.29
N GLU A 120 -24.03 -2.59 -3.72
CA GLU A 120 -22.68 -2.73 -4.25
C GLU A 120 -21.91 -3.84 -3.52
N MET A 121 -21.28 -4.74 -4.28
CA MET A 121 -20.50 -5.83 -3.71
C MET A 121 -18.99 -5.51 -3.77
N PRO A 122 -18.31 -5.33 -2.62
CA PRO A 122 -16.87 -5.11 -2.61
C PRO A 122 -16.08 -6.40 -2.85
N HIS A 123 -14.90 -6.26 -3.46
CA HIS A 123 -13.97 -7.36 -3.72
C HIS A 123 -12.56 -7.08 -3.18
N GLY A 124 -11.82 -8.15 -2.88
CA GLY A 124 -10.43 -8.08 -2.41
C GLY A 124 -10.27 -7.67 -0.94
N HIS A 125 -9.02 -7.37 -0.57
CA HIS A 125 -8.64 -6.95 0.79
C HIS A 125 -8.87 -5.44 0.99
N PRO A 126 -9.23 -4.99 2.21
CA PRO A 126 -9.24 -3.57 2.54
C PRO A 126 -7.86 -2.94 2.36
N MET A 127 -7.83 -1.74 1.77
CA MET A 127 -6.63 -0.91 1.64
C MET A 127 -6.70 0.25 2.64
N LEU A 128 -5.68 0.43 3.46
CA LEU A 128 -5.49 1.62 4.29
C LEU A 128 -4.67 2.66 3.52
N TRP A 129 -5.21 3.84 3.28
CA TRP A 129 -4.49 4.97 2.65
C TRP A 129 -4.25 6.07 3.69
N GLN A 130 -3.00 6.50 3.79
CA GLN A 130 -2.54 7.55 4.70
C GLN A 130 -1.92 8.69 3.89
N TYR A 131 -2.34 9.92 4.19
CA TYR A 131 -2.02 11.12 3.39
C TYR A 131 -1.03 12.06 4.07
N HIS A 132 -0.53 11.69 5.23
CA HIS A 132 0.19 12.58 6.13
C HIS A 132 1.62 12.10 6.41
N PRO A 133 2.56 13.02 6.67
CA PRO A 133 3.84 12.64 7.24
C PRO A 133 3.70 12.14 8.69
N PRO A 134 4.67 11.37 9.21
CA PRO A 134 4.61 10.82 10.57
C PRO A 134 4.62 11.88 11.68
N PHE A 135 5.10 13.09 11.39
CA PHE A 135 5.16 14.22 12.31
C PHE A 135 3.88 15.09 12.35
N ALA A 136 2.91 14.85 11.47
CA ALA A 136 1.67 15.64 11.46
C ALA A 136 0.90 15.45 12.80
N PRO A 137 0.29 16.50 13.38
CA PRO A 137 -0.56 16.35 14.57
C PRO A 137 -1.72 15.38 14.33
N ALA A 138 -2.05 14.54 15.31
CA ALA A 138 -3.01 13.45 15.12
C ALA A 138 -4.40 13.90 14.63
N PHE A 139 -4.90 15.06 15.06
CA PHE A 139 -6.20 15.58 14.62
C PHE A 139 -6.20 16.07 13.16
N MET A 140 -5.04 16.32 12.56
CA MET A 140 -4.88 16.71 11.15
C MET A 140 -4.65 15.52 10.22
N ARG A 141 -4.39 14.34 10.79
CA ARG A 141 -4.10 13.13 10.04
C ARG A 141 -5.38 12.59 9.42
N GLN A 142 -5.42 12.54 8.09
CA GLN A 142 -6.49 11.89 7.33
C GLN A 142 -6.11 10.45 6.99
N ASN A 143 -7.04 9.54 7.27
CA ASN A 143 -6.92 8.12 6.99
C ASN A 143 -8.16 7.66 6.21
N GLU A 144 -7.96 6.71 5.30
CA GLU A 144 -9.04 6.10 4.54
C GLU A 144 -8.91 4.59 4.49
N VAL A 145 -10.04 3.88 4.57
CA VAL A 145 -10.13 2.47 4.19
C VAL A 145 -10.87 2.41 2.87
N LEU A 146 -10.30 1.69 1.92
CA LEU A 146 -10.84 1.54 0.58
C LEU A 146 -11.13 0.06 0.28
N LEU A 147 -12.20 -0.17 -0.46
CA LEU A 147 -12.56 -1.46 -1.04
C LEU A 147 -12.80 -1.30 -2.53
N ARG A 148 -12.37 -2.29 -3.33
CA ARG A 148 -12.65 -2.32 -4.76
C ARG A 148 -14.13 -2.63 -4.97
N VAL A 149 -14.76 -1.94 -5.90
CA VAL A 149 -16.16 -2.13 -6.29
C VAL A 149 -16.29 -2.16 -7.82
N GLY A 150 -17.42 -2.67 -8.33
CA GLY A 150 -17.66 -2.84 -9.77
C GLY A 150 -17.07 -4.13 -10.35
N LYS A 151 -17.20 -4.31 -11.67
CA LYS A 151 -16.78 -5.54 -12.36
C LYS A 151 -15.29 -5.81 -12.17
N LEU A 152 -14.94 -7.03 -11.76
CA LEU A 152 -13.57 -7.53 -11.71
C LEU A 152 -12.94 -7.46 -13.10
N GLN A 153 -12.10 -6.46 -13.35
CA GLN A 153 -11.26 -6.46 -14.55
C GLN A 153 -9.97 -7.22 -14.23
N GLY A 154 -9.85 -8.42 -14.81
CA GLY A 154 -8.60 -9.15 -15.12
C GLY A 154 -7.43 -9.03 -14.13
N VAL A 155 -7.63 -9.29 -12.84
CA VAL A 155 -6.49 -9.39 -11.91
C VAL A 155 -5.86 -10.78 -12.03
N THR A 156 -4.78 -10.89 -12.81
CA THR A 156 -3.89 -12.06 -12.76
C THR A 156 -3.28 -12.13 -11.36
N ARG A 157 -3.65 -13.14 -10.59
CA ARG A 157 -3.26 -13.33 -9.20
C ARG A 157 -1.83 -13.87 -9.11
N ASN A 158 -0.83 -13.05 -9.46
CA ASN A 158 0.57 -13.43 -9.30
C ASN A 158 1.06 -12.97 -7.92
N TYR A 159 0.79 -13.79 -6.91
CA TYR A 159 1.62 -13.80 -5.70
C TYR A 159 2.82 -14.70 -6.00
N PRO A 160 4.06 -14.24 -5.83
CA PRO A 160 5.16 -15.20 -5.72
C PRO A 160 4.87 -16.04 -4.47
N GLU A 161 4.63 -17.33 -4.67
CA GLU A 161 4.72 -18.28 -3.57
C GLU A 161 6.12 -18.13 -2.98
N ARG A 162 6.23 -17.76 -1.71
CA ARG A 162 7.51 -17.90 -1.02
C ARG A 162 7.81 -19.41 -1.02
N PRO A 163 9.02 -19.85 -1.39
CA PRO A 163 9.37 -21.25 -1.25
C PRO A 163 9.15 -21.63 0.23
N SER A 164 8.41 -22.72 0.42
CA SER A 164 8.27 -23.40 1.68
C SER A 164 9.67 -23.56 2.29
N ALA A 165 9.88 -23.02 3.49
CA ALA A 165 11.05 -23.36 4.28
C ALA A 165 10.92 -24.86 4.59
N ALA A 166 11.62 -25.67 3.81
CA ALA A 166 11.80 -27.07 4.09
C ALA A 166 12.76 -27.22 5.28
N SER A 167 12.22 -27.86 6.32
CA SER A 167 12.87 -28.64 7.40
C SER A 167 13.83 -27.92 8.34
#